data_AF-A0A0K8VDM1-F1
#
_entry.id   AF-A0A0K8VDM1-F1
#
_cell.length_a   1.000
_cell.length_b   1.000
_cell.length_c   1.000
_cell.angle_alpha   90.00
_cell.angle_beta   90.00
_cell.angle_gamma   90.00
#
_symmetry.space_group_name_H-M   'P 1'
#
loop_
_entity.id
_entity.type
_entity.pdbx_description
1 polymer ?
#
loop_
_entity_poly.entity_id
_entity_poly.type
_entity_poly.pdbx_seq_one_letter_code
_entity_poly.pdbx_strand_id
1 'polypeptide(L)'
;MINAKLFVLFGCVIAVVLAMPDEQLLGGVSQLSGENLKQAQEELQKSLTKLASGDGPAYKISKVNSASSQVVSGTLYKFNVDLIAGNDEVKNCNVEIWSQPWLPEGIQVTFDCEGEEKIVRKHSA
;
A
#
# COMPACT_ATOMS: atom_id res chain seq x y z
N MET A 1 -8.25 -48.25 -16.16
CA MET A 1 -9.46 -47.67 -15.54
C MET A 1 -9.02 -46.65 -14.51
N ILE A 2 -9.07 -45.36 -14.83
CA ILE A 2 -8.67 -44.30 -13.90
C ILE A 2 -9.77 -44.17 -12.85
N ASN A 3 -9.40 -44.32 -11.59
CA ASN A 3 -10.32 -44.49 -10.48
C ASN A 3 -10.98 -43.14 -10.16
N ALA A 4 -12.27 -42.98 -10.44
CA ALA A 4 -13.01 -41.71 -10.27
C ALA A 4 -12.90 -41.10 -8.86
N LYS A 5 -12.64 -41.95 -7.84
CA LYS A 5 -12.39 -41.52 -6.45
C LYS A 5 -11.12 -40.67 -6.30
N LEU A 6 -10.12 -40.85 -7.16
CA LEU A 6 -8.87 -40.09 -7.13
C LEU A 6 -9.06 -38.64 -7.63
N PHE A 7 -9.94 -38.43 -8.61
CA PHE A 7 -10.28 -37.09 -9.10
C PHE A 7 -11.13 -36.29 -8.10
N VAL A 8 -12.04 -36.96 -7.38
CA VAL A 8 -12.85 -36.30 -6.33
C VAL A 8 -11.96 -35.81 -5.19
N LEU A 9 -10.98 -36.62 -4.76
CA LEU A 9 -10.04 -36.22 -3.70
C LEU A 9 -9.16 -35.04 -4.14
N PHE A 10 -8.62 -35.05 -5.36
CA PHE A 10 -7.82 -33.93 -5.87
C PHE A 10 -8.64 -32.65 -6.04
N GLY A 11 -9.89 -32.76 -6.52
CA GLY A 11 -10.80 -31.62 -6.65
C GLY A 11 -11.18 -30.99 -5.30
N CYS A 12 -11.40 -31.81 -4.27
CA CYS A 12 -11.69 -31.32 -2.92
C CYS A 12 -10.51 -30.58 -2.29
N VAL A 13 -9.27 -31.03 -2.50
CA VAL A 13 -8.07 -30.35 -1.94
C VAL A 13 -7.90 -28.97 -2.56
N ILE A 14 -8.09 -28.82 -3.88
CA ILE A 14 -7.96 -27.53 -4.56
C ILE A 14 -9.03 -26.54 -4.08
N ALA A 15 -10.28 -27.00 -3.91
CA ALA A 15 -11.37 -26.16 -3.40
C ALA A 15 -11.11 -25.66 -1.95
N VAL A 16 -10.48 -26.49 -1.11
CA VAL A 16 -10.13 -26.11 0.27
C VAL A 16 -9.01 -25.07 0.30
N VAL A 17 -7.99 -25.19 -0.57
CA VAL A 17 -6.89 -24.22 -0.65
C VAL A 17 -7.38 -22.84 -1.11
N LEU A 18 -8.32 -22.78 -2.05
CA LEU A 18 -8.91 -21.51 -2.52
C LEU A 18 -9.86 -20.85 -1.50
N ALA A 19 -10.34 -21.61 -0.51
CA ALA A 19 -11.25 -21.12 0.52
C ALA A 19 -10.53 -20.65 1.79
N MET A 20 -9.19 -20.72 1.86
CA MET A 20 -8.44 -20.22 3.01
C MET A 20 -8.42 -18.69 2.98
N PRO A 21 -8.72 -18.01 4.11
CA PRO A 21 -8.51 -16.57 4.21
C PRO A 21 -7.03 -16.25 3.98
N ASP A 22 -6.75 -15.11 3.34
CA ASP A 22 -5.40 -14.61 3.11
C ASP A 22 -4.77 -14.26 4.47
N GLU A 23 -4.06 -15.22 5.07
CA GLU A 23 -3.37 -15.00 6.35
C GLU A 23 -2.18 -14.08 6.11
N GLN A 24 -2.33 -12.81 6.50
CA GLN A 24 -1.25 -11.84 6.43
C GLN A 24 -0.13 -12.23 7.41
N LEU A 25 0.95 -12.78 6.86
CA LEU A 25 2.15 -13.10 7.62
C LEU A 25 2.72 -11.81 8.24
N LEU A 26 2.77 -11.74 9.57
CA LEU A 26 3.33 -10.60 10.29
C LEU A 26 4.85 -10.51 10.03
N GLY A 27 5.30 -9.36 9.52
CA GLY A 27 6.71 -9.06 9.24
C GLY A 27 7.17 -9.31 7.79
N GLY A 28 6.43 -10.12 7.03
CA GLY A 28 6.62 -10.28 5.59
C GLY A 28 5.99 -9.15 4.79
N VAL A 29 6.41 -8.97 3.54
CA VAL A 29 5.71 -8.09 2.60
C VAL A 29 4.40 -8.76 2.19
N SER A 30 3.28 -8.08 2.41
CA SER A 30 1.95 -8.52 2.00
C SER A 30 1.40 -7.57 0.93
N GLN A 31 0.96 -8.10 -0.20
CA GLN A 31 0.25 -7.32 -1.21
C GLN A 31 -1.17 -7.01 -0.72
N LEU A 32 -1.61 -5.76 -0.89
CA LEU A 32 -2.89 -5.31 -0.39
C LEU A 32 -3.97 -5.43 -1.46
N SER A 33 -5.14 -5.91 -1.05
CA SER A 33 -6.34 -5.98 -1.87
C SER A 33 -7.59 -5.76 -1.02
N GLY A 34 -8.76 -5.57 -1.66
CA GLY A 34 -10.03 -5.40 -0.97
C GLY A 34 -10.02 -4.25 0.05
N GLU A 35 -10.53 -4.51 1.25
CA GLU A 35 -10.63 -3.50 2.31
C GLU A 35 -9.25 -3.02 2.80
N ASN A 36 -8.23 -3.89 2.83
CA ASN A 36 -6.89 -3.52 3.27
C ASN A 36 -6.23 -2.50 2.31
N LEU A 37 -6.47 -2.64 1.00
CA LEU A 37 -6.02 -1.66 0.01
C LEU A 37 -6.73 -0.32 0.21
N LYS A 38 -8.04 -0.35 0.48
CA LYS A 38 -8.83 0.86 0.72
C LYS A 38 -8.35 1.61 1.97
N GLN A 39 -8.10 0.91 3.07
CA GLN A 39 -7.52 1.49 4.29
C GLN A 39 -6.14 2.12 4.02
N ALA A 40 -5.27 1.44 3.28
CA ALA A 40 -3.97 1.99 2.91
C ALA A 40 -4.10 3.25 2.02
N GLN A 41 -5.07 3.25 1.09
CA GLN A 41 -5.37 4.43 0.27
C GLN A 41 -5.89 5.61 1.12
N GLU A 42 -6.72 5.34 2.12
CA GLU A 42 -7.19 6.36 3.09
C GLU A 42 -6.02 6.96 3.89
N GLU A 43 -5.06 6.13 4.33
CA GLU A 43 -3.84 6.61 4.99
C GLU A 43 -2.95 7.45 4.06
N LEU A 44 -2.83 7.06 2.79
CA LEU A 44 -2.16 7.88 1.77
C LEU A 44 -2.87 9.22 1.59
N GLN A 45 -4.18 9.22 1.40
CA GLN A 45 -5.00 10.43 1.24
C GLN A 45 -4.85 11.39 2.44
N LYS A 46 -4.89 10.84 3.66
CA LYS A 46 -4.69 11.59 4.91
C LYS A 46 -3.31 12.23 4.95
N SER A 47 -2.28 11.48 4.58
CA SER A 47 -0.90 11.97 4.55
C SER A 47 -0.72 13.10 3.54
N LEU A 48 -1.26 12.96 2.32
CA LEU A 48 -1.23 14.02 1.31
C LEU A 48 -1.95 15.29 1.78
N THR A 49 -3.11 15.14 2.42
CA THR A 49 -3.90 16.27 2.94
C THR A 49 -3.15 17.03 4.04
N LYS A 50 -2.53 16.31 4.99
CA LYS A 50 -1.71 16.92 6.05
C LYS A 50 -0.52 17.66 5.46
N LEU A 51 0.18 17.04 4.50
CA LEU A 51 1.35 17.64 3.86
C LEU A 51 1.00 18.88 3.03
N ALA A 52 -0.11 18.87 2.30
CA ALA A 52 -0.59 20.02 1.52
C ALA A 52 -1.02 21.22 2.39
N SER A 53 -1.34 21.00 3.66
CA SER A 53 -1.67 22.06 4.62
C SER A 53 -0.44 22.72 5.24
N GLY A 54 0.75 22.15 5.05
CA GLY A 54 2.04 22.68 5.50
C GLY A 54 3.00 22.90 4.32
N ASP A 55 4.29 22.62 4.53
CA ASP A 55 5.36 22.79 3.52
C ASP A 55 5.57 21.53 2.65
N GLY A 56 4.54 20.70 2.52
CA GLY A 56 4.56 19.47 1.73
C GLY A 56 4.04 19.68 0.30
N PRO A 57 4.31 18.73 -0.61
CA PRO A 57 3.77 18.81 -1.97
C PRO A 57 2.25 18.62 -1.97
N ALA A 58 1.55 19.42 -2.78
CA ALA A 58 0.10 19.37 -2.94
C ALA A 58 -0.32 18.34 -4.02
N TYR A 59 -0.04 17.05 -3.78
CA TYR A 59 -0.43 15.98 -4.68
C TYR A 59 -1.86 15.48 -4.42
N LYS A 60 -2.53 14.96 -5.47
CA LYS A 60 -3.80 14.23 -5.36
C LYS A 60 -3.66 12.84 -5.96
N ILE A 61 -4.38 11.86 -5.40
CA ILE A 61 -4.40 10.50 -5.96
C ILE A 61 -5.23 10.50 -7.25
N SER A 62 -4.62 10.11 -8.36
CA SER A 62 -5.33 9.81 -9.61
C SER A 62 -5.74 8.33 -9.62
N LYS A 63 -4.78 7.43 -9.39
CA LYS A 63 -5.00 5.98 -9.41
C LYS A 63 -3.94 5.24 -8.61
N VAL A 64 -4.36 4.32 -7.75
CA VAL A 64 -3.44 3.37 -7.09
C VAL A 64 -3.28 2.15 -8.00
N ASN A 65 -2.05 1.86 -8.44
CA ASN A 65 -1.75 0.72 -9.29
C ASN A 65 -1.43 -0.53 -8.48
N SER A 66 -0.69 -0.39 -7.38
CA SER A 66 -0.44 -1.46 -6.42
C SER A 66 -0.10 -0.89 -5.05
N ALA A 67 -0.32 -1.69 -4.00
CA ALA A 67 0.11 -1.36 -2.65
C ALA A 67 0.55 -2.62 -1.89
N SER A 68 1.51 -2.47 -1.02
CA SER A 68 1.96 -3.50 -0.09
C SER A 68 2.15 -2.94 1.31
N SER A 69 2.03 -3.79 2.32
CA SER A 69 2.39 -3.46 3.69
C SER A 69 3.42 -4.43 4.24
N GLN A 70 4.21 -3.96 5.20
CA GLN A 70 5.13 -4.77 5.98
C GLN A 70 5.23 -4.22 7.41
N VAL A 71 5.13 -5.11 8.39
CA VAL A 71 5.43 -4.78 9.79
C VAL A 71 6.95 -4.79 9.98
N VAL A 72 7.49 -3.68 10.48
CA VAL A 72 8.91 -3.50 10.81
C VAL A 72 8.99 -2.86 12.20
N SER A 73 9.84 -1.85 12.43
CA SER A 73 9.71 -0.95 13.58
C SER A 73 8.56 0.05 13.36
N GLY A 74 7.33 -0.44 13.18
CA GLY A 74 6.17 0.31 12.69
C GLY A 74 5.51 -0.40 11.52
N THR A 75 4.68 0.32 10.78
CA THR A 75 4.06 -0.20 9.55
C THR A 75 4.64 0.55 8.37
N LEU A 76 5.21 -0.17 7.41
CA LEU A 76 5.67 0.38 6.14
C LEU A 76 4.63 0.05 5.06
N TYR A 77 4.05 1.07 4.46
CA TYR A 77 3.27 0.95 3.24
C TYR A 77 4.11 1.38 2.05
N LYS A 78 4.02 0.64 0.95
CA LYS A 78 4.59 1.03 -0.34
C LYS A 78 3.51 1.03 -1.40
N PHE A 79 3.42 2.11 -2.15
CA PHE A 79 2.44 2.31 -3.23
C PHE A 79 3.17 2.53 -4.54
N ASN A 80 2.67 1.92 -5.62
CA ASN A 80 2.83 2.48 -6.96
C ASN A 80 1.53 3.19 -7.30
N VAL A 81 1.60 4.50 -7.50
CA VAL A 81 0.42 5.38 -7.59
C VAL A 81 0.65 6.48 -8.61
N ASP A 82 -0.36 6.77 -9.41
CA ASP A 82 -0.40 7.93 -10.28
C ASP A 82 -0.92 9.12 -9.45
N LEU A 83 -0.09 10.14 -9.28
CA LEU A 83 -0.40 11.37 -8.56
C LEU A 83 -0.60 12.54 -9.53
N ILE A 84 -1.56 13.40 -9.23
CA ILE A 84 -1.78 14.68 -9.92
C ILE A 84 -1.01 15.76 -9.16
N ALA A 85 -0.09 16.43 -9.86
CA ALA A 85 0.67 17.58 -9.35
C ALA A 85 -0.07 18.91 -9.60
N GLY A 86 0.46 20.01 -9.06
CA GLY A 86 -0.20 21.33 -9.10
C GLY A 86 -0.40 21.94 -10.51
N ASN A 87 0.26 21.40 -11.52
CA ASN A 87 0.09 21.75 -12.95
C ASN A 87 -0.88 20.81 -13.68
N ASP A 88 -1.68 20.04 -12.95
CA ASP A 88 -2.57 18.97 -13.46
C ASP A 88 -1.84 17.84 -14.21
N GLU A 89 -0.51 17.77 -14.09
CA GLU A 89 0.30 16.71 -14.64
C GLU A 89 0.14 15.44 -13.80
N VAL A 90 -0.11 14.33 -14.48
CA VAL A 90 -0.18 13.00 -13.85
C VAL A 90 1.20 12.35 -13.92
N LYS A 91 1.73 11.97 -12.75
CA LYS A 91 3.03 11.31 -12.62
C LYS A 91 2.89 9.97 -11.92
N ASN A 92 3.59 8.95 -12.42
CA ASN A 92 3.74 7.70 -11.70
C ASN A 92 4.78 7.88 -10.59
N CYS A 93 4.42 7.50 -9.37
CA CYS A 93 5.27 7.64 -8.20
C CYS A 93 5.29 6.35 -7.39
N ASN A 94 6.46 6.02 -6.86
CA ASN A 94 6.60 5.09 -5.76
C ASN A 94 6.54 5.88 -4.46
N VAL A 95 5.46 5.71 -3.69
CA VAL A 95 5.27 6.40 -2.42
C VAL A 95 5.46 5.42 -1.28
N GLU A 96 6.31 5.76 -0.32
CA GLU A 96 6.49 4.99 0.92
C GLU A 96 5.95 5.78 2.11
N ILE A 97 5.10 5.15 2.92
CA ILE A 97 4.63 5.70 4.20
C ILE A 97 5.15 4.80 5.31
N TRP A 98 6.05 5.33 6.13
CA TRP A 98 6.50 4.65 7.33
C TRP A 98 5.81 5.25 8.56
N SER A 99 4.92 4.46 9.15
CA SER A 99 4.09 4.85 10.28
C SER A 99 4.66 4.29 11.59
N GLN A 100 5.03 5.21 12.47
CA GLN A 100 5.50 4.98 13.84
C GLN A 100 4.71 5.90 14.79
N PRO A 101 3.41 5.63 15.01
CA PRO A 101 2.48 6.58 15.64
C PRO A 101 2.84 6.96 17.08
N TRP A 102 3.74 6.21 17.73
CA TRP A 102 4.26 6.52 19.07
C TRP A 102 5.37 7.57 19.09
N LEU A 103 5.87 8.03 17.94
CA LEU A 103 6.89 9.08 17.83
C LEU A 103 6.27 10.44 17.48
N PRO A 104 6.86 11.55 17.95
CA PRO A 104 6.55 12.87 17.41
C PRO A 104 6.94 12.92 15.93
N GLU A 105 6.08 13.49 15.08
CA GLU A 105 6.27 13.46 13.61
C GLU A 105 6.47 12.02 13.09
N GLY A 106 5.74 11.08 13.71
CA GLY A 106 5.92 9.64 13.54
C GLY A 106 5.47 9.08 12.19
N ILE A 107 4.95 9.89 11.27
CA ILE A 107 4.65 9.48 9.91
C ILE A 107 5.67 10.10 8.96
N GLN A 108 6.48 9.27 8.32
CA GLN A 108 7.38 9.69 7.25
C GLN A 108 6.81 9.28 5.90
N VAL A 109 6.72 10.22 4.97
CA VAL A 109 6.28 9.98 3.59
C VAL A 109 7.43 10.28 2.65
N THR A 110 7.75 9.32 1.80
CA THR A 110 8.78 9.45 0.76
C THR A 110 8.11 9.37 -0.60
N PHE A 111 8.31 10.39 -1.42
CA PHE A 111 7.85 10.45 -2.81
C PHE A 111 9.04 10.21 -3.73
N ASP A 112 8.91 9.21 -4.60
CA ASP A 112 9.86 8.89 -5.65
C ASP A 112 9.09 8.89 -6.97
N CYS A 113 8.97 10.07 -7.58
CA CYS A 113 8.22 10.29 -8.82
C CYS A 113 9.16 10.29 -10.02
N GLU A 114 8.71 9.73 -11.15
CA GLU A 114 9.54 9.66 -12.36
C GLU A 114 9.99 11.05 -12.82
N GLY A 115 11.31 11.22 -12.99
CA GLY A 115 11.92 12.47 -13.46
C GLY A 115 12.03 13.58 -12.40
N GLU A 116 11.73 13.29 -11.14
CA GLU A 116 11.87 14.25 -10.02
C GLU A 116 12.91 13.76 -9.00
N GLU A 117 13.43 14.69 -8.19
CA GLU A 117 14.23 14.30 -7.03
C GLU A 117 13.33 13.68 -5.95
N LYS A 118 13.88 12.71 -5.22
CA LYS A 118 13.17 12.08 -4.09
C LYS A 118 12.88 13.09 -2.99
N ILE A 119 11.61 13.19 -2.61
CA ILE A 119 11.14 14.11 -1.56
C ILE A 119 10.79 13.30 -0.31
N VAL A 120 11.36 13.64 0.84
CA VAL A 120 11.00 13.06 2.14
C VAL A 120 10.34 14.13 3.01
N ARG A 121 9.17 13.81 3.57
CA ARG A 121 8.45 14.67 4.52
C ARG A 121 8.02 13.88 5.75
N LYS A 122 7.80 14.57 6.84
CA LYS A 122 7.24 14.01 8.07
C LYS A 122 6.02 14.81 8.50
N HIS A 123 5.08 14.13 9.15
CA HIS A 123 3.96 14.75 9.84
C HIS A 123 3.58 13.90 11.06
N SER A 124 2.85 14.49 12.00
CA SER A 124 2.23 13.76 13.12
C SER A 124 1.16 12.76 12.66
N ALA A 125 0.95 11.68 13.44
CA ALA A 125 -0.04 10.63 13.15
C ALA A 125 -1.48 11.15 13.04
#